data_AF-A0A941PVV3-F1
#
_entry.id   AF-A0A941PVV3-F1
#
_cell.length_a   1.000
_cell.length_b   1.000
_cell.length_c   1.000
_cell.angle_alpha   90.00
_cell.angle_beta   90.00
_cell.angle_gamma   90.00
#
_symmetry.space_group_name_H-M   'P 1'
#
loop_
_entity.id
_entity.type
_entity.pdbx_description
1 polymer ?
#
loop_
_entity_poly.entity_id
_entity_poly.type
_entity_poly.pdbx_seq_one_letter_code
_entity_poly.pdbx_strand_id
1 'polypeptide(L)' 'FVNLHKEFDPDDGEVTRTRKLRRGVIAEHYADIIEAIYAGRDRIESVAQITYETGESGVLKRLLAIRDVPAAPKESA' A
#
# COMPACT_ATOMS: atom_id res chain seq x y z
N PHE A 1 -6.69 7.70 1.89
CA PHE A 1 -5.35 7.35 1.43
C PHE A 1 -4.45 6.99 2.60
N VAL A 2 -3.44 6.17 2.33
CA VAL A 2 -2.41 5.73 3.28
C VAL A 2 -1.05 5.94 2.62
N ASN A 3 -0.02 6.25 3.40
CA ASN A 3 1.35 6.33 2.91
C ASN A 3 2.11 5.06 3.31
N LEU A 4 2.54 4.29 2.31
CA LEU A 4 3.26 3.03 2.51
C LEU A 4 4.72 3.29 2.89
N HIS A 5 5.39 2.26 3.40
CA HIS A 5 6.80 2.34 3.79
C HIS A 5 7.76 2.21 2.60
N LYS A 6 7.27 1.75 1.45
CA LYS A 6 7.98 1.67 0.17
C LYS A 6 7.03 1.97 -0.99
N GLU A 7 7.61 2.29 -2.15
CA GLU A 7 6.89 2.29 -3.42
C GLU A 7 6.62 0.88 -3.92
N PHE A 8 5.67 0.73 -4.85
CA PHE A 8 5.43 -0.54 -5.52
C PHE A 8 6.58 -0.94 -6.42
N ASP A 9 6.99 -2.20 -6.30
CA ASP A 9 8.19 -2.71 -6.97
C ASP A 9 7.85 -3.75 -8.06
N PRO A 10 8.42 -3.65 -9.27
CA PRO A 10 8.27 -4.70 -10.27
C PRO A 10 8.91 -6.04 -9.89
N ASP A 11 9.95 -6.03 -9.04
CA ASP A 11 10.63 -7.25 -8.59
C ASP A 11 9.79 -8.01 -7.56
N ASP A 12 8.93 -7.30 -6.81
CA ASP A 12 7.90 -7.90 -5.93
C ASP A 12 6.62 -8.27 -6.69
N GLY A 13 6.55 -7.98 -8.00
CA GLY A 13 5.39 -8.29 -8.83
C GLY A 13 4.16 -7.41 -8.57
N GLU A 14 4.32 -6.29 -7.87
CA GLU A 14 3.22 -5.37 -7.55
C GLU A 14 2.87 -4.47 -8.75
N VAL A 15 3.89 -4.16 -9.57
CA VAL A 15 3.76 -3.42 -10.83
C VAL A 15 4.49 -4.13 -11.96
N THR A 16 4.19 -3.78 -13.21
CA THR A 16 5.07 -4.12 -14.34
C THR A 16 6.29 -3.21 -14.35
N ARG A 17 7.35 -3.57 -15.09
CA ARG A 17 8.49 -2.66 -15.35
C ARG A 17 8.08 -1.31 -15.95
N THR A 18 6.94 -1.27 -16.63
CA THR A 18 6.32 -0.04 -17.17
C THR A 18 5.34 0.63 -16.19
N ARG A 19 5.40 0.29 -14.90
CA ARG A 19 4.58 0.85 -13.80
C ARG A 19 3.06 0.60 -13.92
N LYS A 20 2.62 -0.43 -14.65
CA LYS A 20 1.21 -0.86 -14.62
C LYS A 20 0.94 -1.69 -13.36
N LEU A 21 -0.06 -1.30 -12.58
CA LEU A 21 -0.45 -1.99 -11.34
C LEU A 21 -0.96 -3.41 -11.61
N ARG A 22 -0.48 -4.37 -10.82
CA ARG A 22 -0.99 -5.75 -10.78
C ARG A 22 -1.96 -5.88 -9.62
N ARG A 23 -3.20 -5.46 -9.86
CA ARG A 23 -4.26 -5.33 -8.82
C ARG A 23 -4.48 -6.58 -7.97
N GLY A 24 -4.34 -7.78 -8.53
CA GLY A 24 -4.49 -9.03 -7.77
C GLY A 24 -3.42 -9.18 -6.68
N VAL A 25 -2.15 -9.01 -7.05
CA VAL A 25 -1.01 -9.06 -6.11
C VAL A 25 -1.14 -7.99 -5.04
N ILE A 26 -1.50 -6.77 -5.44
CA ILE A 26 -1.71 -5.66 -4.49
C ILE A 26 -2.87 -5.97 -3.54
N ALA A 27 -3.98 -6.54 -4.04
CA ALA A 27 -5.12 -6.89 -3.20
C ALA A 27 -4.77 -7.97 -2.17
N GLU A 28 -3.88 -8.89 -2.50
CA GLU A 28 -3.39 -9.93 -1.59
C GLU A 28 -2.40 -9.38 -0.57
N HIS A 29 -1.35 -8.67 -1.02
CA HIS A 29 -0.28 -8.17 -0.15
C HIS A 29 -0.74 -7.08 0.82
N TYR A 30 -1.74 -6.27 0.44
CA TYR A 30 -2.22 -5.13 1.22
C TYR A 30 -3.68 -5.31 1.66
N ALA A 31 -4.16 -6.56 1.75
CA ALA A 31 -5.56 -6.87 2.05
C ALA A 31 -6.04 -6.20 3.35
N ASP A 32 -5.20 -6.23 4.39
CA ASP A 32 -5.44 -5.64 5.71
C ASP A 32 -5.63 -4.12 5.65
N ILE A 33 -4.75 -3.42 4.92
CA ILE A 33 -4.81 -1.97 4.71
C ILE A 33 -6.03 -1.60 3.88
N ILE A 34 -6.30 -2.35 2.81
CA ILE A 34 -7.45 -2.13 1.94
C ILE A 34 -8.75 -2.28 2.75
N GLU A 35 -8.87 -3.35 3.54
CA GLU A 35 -10.01 -3.58 4.42
C GLU A 35 -10.18 -2.44 5.44
N ALA A 36 -9.09 -2.01 6.09
CA ALA A 36 -9.15 -0.93 7.06
C ALA A 36 -9.60 0.41 6.45
N ILE A 37 -9.20 0.70 5.21
CA ILE A 37 -9.68 1.87 4.46
C ILE A 37 -11.18 1.75 4.21
N TYR A 38 -11.66 0.61 3.72
CA TYR A 38 -13.09 0.40 3.45
C TYR A 38 -13.95 0.36 4.72
N ALA A 39 -13.39 -0.08 5.84
CA ALA A 39 -14.04 -0.08 7.14
C ALA A 39 -14.07 1.31 7.81
N GLY A 40 -13.47 2.34 7.21
CA GLY A 40 -13.44 3.70 7.75
C GLY A 40 -12.61 3.84 9.02
N ARG A 41 -11.55 3.04 9.18
CA ARG A 41 -10.63 3.17 10.34
C ARG A 41 -9.71 4.37 10.15
N ASP A 42 -9.27 4.98 11.25
CA ASP A 42 -8.29 6.08 11.22
C ASP A 42 -6.84 5.59 11.19
N ARG A 43 -6.59 4.38 11.67
CA ARG A 43 -5.25 3.78 11.80
C ARG A 43 -5.30 2.26 11.67
N ILE A 44 -4.18 1.68 11.23
CA ILE A 44 -3.95 0.24 11.21
C ILE A 44 -2.49 -0.06 11.59
N GLU A 45 -2.26 -1.10 12.38
CA GLU A 45 -0.93 -1.69 12.51
C GLU A 45 -0.70 -2.61 11.31
N SER A 46 0.22 -2.23 10.43
CA SER A 46 0.59 -3.02 9.27
C SER A 46 1.93 -3.72 9.51
N VAL A 47 1.99 -4.97 9.08
CA VAL A 47 3.17 -5.83 9.19
C VAL A 47 3.59 -6.21 7.78
N ALA A 48 4.69 -5.61 7.30
CA ALA A 48 5.24 -5.92 5.99
C ALA A 48 6.47 -6.81 6.14
N GLN A 49 6.53 -7.87 5.33
CA GLN A 49 7.72 -8.68 5.19
C GLN A 49 8.66 -7.97 4.20
N ILE A 50 9.87 -7.66 4.64
CA ILE A 50 10.92 -7.06 3.79
C ILE A 50 11.90 -8.16 3.45
N THR A 51 12.00 -8.50 2.17
CA THR A 51 13.08 -9.36 1.67
C THR A 51 14.25 -8.46 1.31
N TYR A 52 15.37 -8.60 2.03
CA TYR A 52 16.61 -7.91 1.71
C TYR A 52 17.31 -8.60 0.53
N GLU A 53 18.11 -7.84 -0.23
CA GLU A 53 18.88 -8.37 -1.37
C GLU A 53 19.85 -9.50 -0.99
N THR A 54 20.22 -9.58 0.29
CA THR A 54 21.04 -10.66 0.87
C THR A 54 20.27 -11.97 1.06
N GLY A 55 18.95 -11.99 0.81
CA GLY A 55 18.06 -13.13 1.02
C GLY A 55 17.48 -13.21 2.44
N GLU A 56 17.90 -12.33 3.34
CA GLU A 56 17.32 -12.24 4.68
C GLU A 56 15.91 -11.65 4.61
N SER A 57 14.99 -12.19 5.42
CA SER A 57 13.62 -11.64 5.55
C SER A 57 13.50 -10.94 6.89
N GLY A 58 13.25 -9.63 6.86
CA GLY A 58 12.88 -8.83 8.02
C GLY A 58 11.36 -8.62 8.11
N VAL A 59 10.91 -8.23 9.30
CA VAL A 59 9.51 -7.83 9.52
C VAL A 59 9.51 -6.36 9.92
N LEU A 60 8.84 -5.53 9.12
CA LEU A 60 8.59 -4.13 9.46
C LEU A 60 7.17 -3.98 9.99
N LYS A 61 7.06 -3.66 11.29
CA LYS A 61 5.80 -3.30 11.91
C LYS A 61 5.67 -1.79 11.97
N ARG A 62 4.55 -1.25 11.49
CA ARG A 62 4.29 0.19 11.55
C ARG A 62 2.82 0.49 11.76
N LEU A 63 2.54 1.47 12.62
CA LEU A 63 1.22 2.08 12.69
C LEU A 63 1.05 3.08 11.54
N LEU A 64 0.16 2.77 10.61
CA LEU A 64 -0.17 3.61 9.47
C LEU A 64 -1.41 4.44 9.78
N ALA A 65 -1.36 5.73 9.44
CA ALA A 65 -2.53 6.61 9.49
C ALA A 65 -3.31 6.54 8.18
N ILE A 66 -4.63 6.42 8.30
CA ILE A 66 -5.57 6.48 7.19
C ILE A 66 -6.18 7.87 7.18
N ARG A 67 -6.20 8.52 6.02
CA ARG A 67 -6.64 9.92 5.87
C ARG A 67 -7.63 10.05 4.73
N ASP A 68 -8.67 10.84 4.91
CA ASP A 68 -9.56 11.18 3.81
C ASP A 68 -8.87 12.12 2.81
N VAL A 69 -9.22 11.96 1.53
CA VAL A 69 -8.82 12.90 0.48
C VAL A 69 -10.01 13.80 0.20
N PRO A 70 -9.91 15.13 0.40
CA PRO A 70 -10.98 16.03 0.02
C PRO A 70 -11.22 15.90 -1.49
N ALA A 71 -12.50 15.95 -1.89
CA ALA A 71 -12.84 15.92 -3.31
C ALA A 71 -12.12 17.06 -4.05
N ALA A 72 -11.51 16.74 -5.19
CA ALA A 72 -10.90 17.78 -6.02
C ALA A 72 -11.96 18.83 -6.40
N PRO A 73 -11.61 20.14 -6.39
CA PRO A 73 -12.53 21.16 -6.84
C PRO A 73 -12.93 20.84 -8.29
N LYS A 74 -14.24 20.82 -8.56
CA LYS A 74 -14.73 20.66 -9.93
C LYS A 74 -14.33 21.91 -10.70
N GLU A 75 -13.38 21.78 -11.62
CA GLU A 75 -13.04 22.85 -12.54
C GLU A 75 -14.26 23.09 -13.43
N SER A 76 -14.81 24.31 -13.34
CA SER A 76 -15.98 24.72 -14.12
C SER A 76 -15.47 25.11 -15.50
N ALA A 77 -15.84 24.34 -16.53
CA ALA A 77 -15.59 24.68 -17.93
C ALA A 77 -16.58 25.75 -18.42
#